data_AF-A0A0H2ZGN7-F1
#
_entry.id   AF-A0A0H2ZGN7-F1
#
_cell.length_a   1.000
_cell.length_b   1.000
_cell.length_c   1.000
_cell.angle_alpha   90.00
_cell.angle_beta   90.00
_cell.angle_gamma   90.00
#
_symmetry.space_group_name_H-M   'P 1'
#
loop_
_entity.id
_entity.type
_entity.pdbx_description
1 polymer ?
#
loop_
_entity_poly.entity_id
_entity_poly.type
_entity_poly.pdbx_seq_one_letter_code
_entity_poly.pdbx_strand_id
1 'polypeptide(L)'
;MSLINEYRATEEAIKELQERLKSLEQDDKLKKELEFEEKLRTLMGTYQKSLRDVISLLDPDAKIGKSTRTAKAPAGKRARKVKQYKNPHTGEVIETKGGNHKTLKEWKAKWGPEAVESWATLLG
;
A
#
# COMPACT_ATOMS: atom_id res chain seq x y z
N MET A 1 -19.12 0.46 -20.53
CA MET A 1 -19.27 -1.01 -20.49
C MET A 1 -20.35 -1.36 -19.48
N SER A 2 -21.06 -2.49 -19.65
CA SER A 2 -22.05 -2.94 -18.66
C SER A 2 -21.36 -3.39 -17.37
N LEU A 3 -22.02 -3.17 -16.22
CA LEU A 3 -21.56 -3.65 -14.90
C LEU A 3 -21.31 -5.17 -14.90
N ILE A 4 -22.09 -5.92 -15.69
CA ILE A 4 -21.93 -7.36 -15.86
C ILE A 4 -20.60 -7.70 -16.55
N ASN A 5 -20.17 -6.88 -17.51
CA ASN A 5 -18.90 -7.10 -18.20
C ASN A 5 -17.71 -6.78 -17.29
N GLU A 6 -17.84 -5.75 -16.46
CA GLU A 6 -16.83 -5.40 -15.45
C GLU A 6 -16.69 -6.50 -14.38
N TYR A 7 -17.82 -7.04 -13.90
CA TYR A 7 -17.83 -8.17 -12.96
C TYR A 7 -17.13 -9.40 -13.56
N ARG A 8 -17.49 -9.79 -14.80
CA ARG A 8 -16.86 -10.93 -15.48
C ARG A 8 -15.37 -10.73 -15.74
N ALA A 9 -14.98 -9.53 -16.18
CA ALA A 9 -13.56 -9.20 -16.37
C ALA A 9 -12.78 -9.26 -15.04
N THR A 10 -13.40 -8.86 -13.94
CA THR A 10 -12.80 -8.95 -12.61
C THR A 10 -12.67 -10.40 -12.15
N GLU A 11 -13.67 -11.25 -12.40
CA GLU A 11 -13.59 -12.69 -12.11
C GLU A 11 -12.45 -13.37 -12.89
N GLU A 12 -12.31 -13.04 -14.18
CA GLU A 12 -11.21 -13.55 -15.01
C GLU A 12 -9.84 -13.09 -14.49
N ALA A 13 -9.70 -11.82 -14.12
CA ALA A 13 -8.46 -11.30 -13.55
C ALA A 13 -8.11 -11.96 -12.21
N ILE A 14 -9.10 -12.22 -11.35
CA ILE A 14 -8.88 -12.95 -10.10
C ILE A 14 -8.38 -14.37 -10.40
N LYS A 15 -8.98 -15.04 -11.38
CA LYS A 15 -8.57 -16.39 -11.76
C LYS A 15 -7.14 -16.43 -12.29
N GLU A 16 -6.76 -15.47 -13.14
CA GLU A 16 -5.40 -15.36 -13.66
C GLU A 16 -4.38 -15.10 -12.53
N LEU A 17 -4.70 -14.20 -11.59
CA LEU A 17 -3.85 -13.93 -10.43
C LEU A 17 -3.70 -15.17 -9.53
N GLN A 18 -4.77 -15.95 -9.35
CA GLN A 18 -4.72 -17.20 -8.61
C GLN A 18 -3.84 -18.26 -9.29
N GLU A 19 -3.92 -18.39 -10.61
CA GLU A 19 -3.07 -19.30 -11.38
C GLU A 19 -1.59 -18.88 -11.29
N ARG A 20 -1.31 -17.58 -11.41
CA ARG A 20 0.03 -17.04 -11.22
C ARG A 20 0.58 -17.31 -9.82
N LEU A 21 -0.26 -17.16 -8.79
CA LEU A 21 0.12 -17.44 -7.42
C LEU A 21 0.49 -18.92 -7.24
N LYS A 22 -0.33 -19.84 -7.77
CA LYS A 22 -0.02 -21.29 -7.75
C LYS A 22 1.27 -21.62 -8.48
N SER A 23 1.53 -20.98 -9.63
CA SER A 23 2.79 -21.18 -10.35
C SER A 23 3.99 -20.73 -9.53
N LEU A 24 3.88 -19.61 -8.82
CA LEU A 24 4.93 -19.12 -7.93
C LEU A 24 5.13 -20.06 -6.74
N GLU A 25 4.05 -20.55 -6.13
CA GLU A 25 4.12 -21.53 -5.03
C GLU A 25 4.83 -22.83 -5.43
N GLN A 26 4.74 -23.22 -6.70
CA GLN A 26 5.42 -24.42 -7.21
C GLN A 26 6.91 -24.19 -7.50
N ASP A 27 7.36 -22.94 -7.59
CA ASP A 27 8.77 -22.60 -7.85
C ASP A 27 9.65 -22.98 -6.64
N ASP A 28 10.56 -23.91 -6.85
CA ASP A 28 11.46 -24.41 -5.81
C ASP A 28 12.46 -23.35 -5.31
N LYS A 29 12.76 -22.33 -6.11
CA LYS A 29 13.56 -21.18 -5.66
C LYS A 29 12.76 -20.35 -4.66
N LEU A 30 11.48 -20.07 -4.94
CA LEU A 30 10.62 -19.32 -4.02
C LEU A 30 10.45 -20.07 -2.70
N LYS A 31 10.22 -21.39 -2.75
CA LYS A 31 10.13 -22.22 -1.53
C LYS A 31 11.38 -22.12 -0.66
N LYS A 32 12.57 -22.16 -1.27
CA LYS A 32 13.84 -22.02 -0.55
C LYS A 32 14.01 -20.64 0.06
N GLU A 33 13.61 -19.58 -0.64
CA GLU A 33 13.66 -18.21 -0.10
C GLU A 33 12.69 -18.04 1.09
N LEU A 34 11.48 -18.59 0.99
CA LEU A 34 10.50 -18.60 2.09
C LEU A 34 11.00 -19.41 3.29
N GLU A 35 11.55 -20.61 3.07
CA GLU A 35 12.11 -21.44 4.12
C GLU A 35 13.27 -20.75 4.85
N PHE A 36 14.14 -20.07 4.10
CA PHE A 36 15.22 -19.27 4.67
C PHE A 36 14.68 -18.12 5.53
N GLU A 37 13.69 -17.37 5.02
CA GLU A 37 13.06 -16.28 5.76
C GLU A 37 12.41 -16.78 7.06
N GLU A 38 11.65 -17.88 6.99
CA GLU A 38 10.99 -18.47 8.15
C GLU A 38 11.98 -18.93 9.21
N LYS A 39 13.05 -19.64 8.81
CA LYS A 39 14.12 -20.06 9.71
C LYS A 39 14.84 -18.87 10.34
N LEU A 40 15.13 -17.82 9.56
CA LEU A 40 15.75 -16.60 10.07
C LEU A 40 14.86 -15.92 11.11
N ARG A 41 13.56 -15.75 10.82
CA ARG A 41 12.60 -15.14 11.75
C ARG A 41 12.46 -15.95 13.03
N THR A 42 12.42 -17.27 12.92
CA THR A 42 12.34 -18.18 14.07
C THR A 42 13.60 -18.10 14.93
N LEU A 43 14.78 -18.07 14.30
CA LEU A 43 16.06 -17.91 14.98
C LEU A 43 16.13 -16.56 15.70
N MET A 44 15.76 -15.48 15.00
CA MET A 44 15.66 -14.14 15.59
C MET A 44 14.73 -14.10 16.79
N GLY A 45 13.54 -14.73 16.70
CA GLY A 45 12.59 -14.83 17.80
C GLY A 45 13.16 -15.60 18.99
N THR A 46 13.78 -16.76 18.76
CA THR A 46 14.37 -17.63 19.79
C THR A 46 15.43 -16.90 20.62
N TYR A 47 16.27 -16.10 19.96
CA TYR A 47 17.35 -15.34 20.61
C TYR A 47 16.98 -13.88 20.92
N GLN A 48 15.71 -13.50 20.74
CA GLN A 48 15.19 -12.14 20.94
C GLN A 48 16.03 -11.08 20.20
N LYS A 49 16.52 -11.41 19.00
CA LYS A 49 17.30 -10.52 18.15
C LYS A 49 16.39 -9.79 17.17
N SER A 50 16.58 -8.48 17.08
CA SER A 50 15.92 -7.65 16.08
C SER A 50 16.67 -7.70 14.74
N LEU A 51 16.00 -7.30 13.65
CA LEU A 51 16.64 -7.22 12.33
C LEU A 51 17.85 -6.28 12.35
N ARG A 52 17.79 -5.23 13.18
CA ARG A 52 18.91 -4.32 13.43
C ARG A 52 20.11 -5.06 14.02
N ASP A 53 19.90 -5.95 14.99
CA ASP A 53 20.98 -6.70 15.62
C ASP A 53 21.64 -7.67 14.62
N VAL A 54 20.84 -8.28 13.74
CA VAL A 54 21.34 -9.14 12.66
C VAL A 54 22.16 -8.33 11.65
N ILE A 55 21.68 -7.13 11.25
CA ILE A 55 22.43 -6.24 10.36
C ILE A 55 23.75 -5.80 11.01
N SER A 56 23.72 -5.33 12.27
CA SER A 56 24.93 -4.91 12.98
C SER A 56 25.96 -6.04 13.16
N LEU A 57 25.52 -7.30 13.16
CA LEU A 57 26.42 -8.46 13.24
C LEU A 57 27.11 -8.74 11.89
N LEU A 58 26.37 -8.63 10.78
CA LEU A 58 26.86 -8.98 9.44
C LEU A 58 27.60 -7.83 8.76
N ASP A 59 27.16 -6.61 9.00
CA ASP A 59 27.76 -5.38 8.48
C ASP A 59 27.75 -4.33 9.60
N PRO A 60 28.77 -4.31 10.46
CA PRO A 60 28.84 -3.39 11.60
C PRO A 60 28.99 -1.92 11.16
N ASP A 61 29.54 -1.69 9.96
CA ASP A 61 29.65 -0.37 9.33
C ASP A 61 28.45 -0.06 8.44
N ALA A 62 27.46 -0.96 8.35
CA ALA A 62 26.18 -0.67 7.74
C ALA A 62 25.65 0.55 8.47
N LYS A 63 25.72 1.69 7.79
CA LYS A 63 24.91 2.84 8.11
C LYS A 63 23.49 2.36 7.87
N ILE A 64 22.88 1.74 8.89
CA ILE A 64 21.43 1.71 9.04
C ILE A 64 21.11 3.18 9.15
N GLY A 65 20.92 3.79 7.98
CA GLY A 65 20.45 5.13 7.85
C GLY A 65 19.19 5.12 8.67
N LYS A 66 19.29 5.67 9.87
CA LYS A 66 18.31 6.65 10.26
C LYS A 66 18.35 7.59 9.07
N SER A 67 17.46 7.35 8.10
CA SER A 67 16.73 8.45 7.52
C SER A 67 16.13 9.13 8.76
N THR A 68 16.95 9.95 9.42
CA THR A 68 16.51 11.23 9.91
C THR A 68 15.71 11.71 8.72
N ARG A 69 14.38 11.60 8.83
CA ARG A 69 13.52 12.52 8.13
C ARG A 69 14.20 13.84 8.42
N THR A 70 14.93 14.37 7.44
CA THR A 70 15.34 15.75 7.46
C THR A 70 14.04 16.44 7.74
N ALA A 71 13.88 16.92 8.96
CA ALA A 71 12.79 17.80 9.31
C ALA A 71 13.03 18.96 8.36
N LYS A 72 12.34 18.92 7.22
CA LYS A 72 12.41 19.94 6.21
C LYS A 72 12.08 21.20 6.99
N ALA A 73 13.02 22.16 7.01
CA ALA A 73 12.80 23.47 7.59
C ALA A 73 11.38 23.91 7.22
N PRO A 74 10.59 24.49 8.15
CA PRO A 74 9.16 24.69 7.97
C PRO A 74 8.91 25.58 6.75
N ALA A 75 8.76 24.95 5.59
CA ALA A 75 8.33 25.60 4.38
C ALA A 75 6.91 26.09 4.70
N GLY A 76 6.74 27.42 4.67
CA GLY A 76 5.50 28.09 5.01
C GLY A 76 4.30 27.30 4.48
N LYS A 77 3.35 27.04 5.38
CA LYS A 77 2.16 26.21 5.12
C LYS A 77 1.46 26.73 3.87
N ARG A 78 1.71 26.10 2.70
CA ARG A 78 0.86 26.29 1.53
C ARG A 78 -0.56 25.93 1.97
N ALA A 79 -1.47 26.88 1.89
CA ALA A 79 -2.88 26.68 2.22
C ALA A 79 -3.38 25.49 1.39
N ARG A 80 -3.99 24.51 2.07
CA ARG A 80 -4.47 23.29 1.41
C ARG A 80 -5.66 23.66 0.54
N LYS A 81 -5.53 23.48 -0.78
CA LYS A 81 -6.63 23.66 -1.74
C LYS A 81 -7.74 22.65 -1.45
N VAL A 82 -8.99 23.07 -1.62
CA VAL A 82 -10.15 22.19 -1.45
C VAL A 82 -10.19 21.25 -2.65
N LYS A 83 -10.31 19.94 -2.41
CA LYS A 83 -10.65 18.97 -3.46
C LYS A 83 -12.11 18.60 -3.31
N GLN A 84 -12.88 18.72 -4.39
CA GLN A 84 -14.22 18.18 -4.48
C GLN A 84 -14.13 16.78 -5.08
N TYR A 85 -14.74 15.79 -4.44
CA TYR A 85 -14.83 14.43 -4.95
C TYR A 85 -16.29 14.15 -5.27
N LYS A 86 -16.57 13.69 -6.48
CA LYS A 86 -17.91 13.28 -6.90
C LYS A 86 -17.91 11.78 -7.14
N ASN A 87 -18.66 11.05 -6.31
CA ASN A 87 -18.76 9.61 -6.46
C ASN A 87 -19.73 9.27 -7.62
N PRO A 88 -19.28 8.60 -8.70
CA PRO A 88 -20.13 8.24 -9.82
C PRO A 88 -21.14 7.13 -9.49
N HIS A 89 -20.94 6.39 -8.40
CA HIS A 89 -21.78 5.25 -7.99
C HIS A 89 -22.93 5.65 -7.08
N THR A 90 -22.73 6.67 -6.23
CA THR A 90 -23.78 7.16 -5.30
C THR A 90 -24.31 8.54 -5.66
N GLY A 91 -23.62 9.26 -6.55
CA GLY A 91 -23.94 10.65 -6.87
C GLY A 91 -23.55 11.66 -5.78
N GLU A 92 -23.05 11.19 -4.64
CA GLU A 92 -22.64 12.03 -3.53
C GLU A 92 -21.40 12.85 -3.87
N VAL A 93 -21.39 14.11 -3.44
CA VAL A 93 -20.28 15.05 -3.64
C VAL A 93 -19.77 15.48 -2.27
N ILE A 94 -18.45 15.38 -2.05
CA ILE A 94 -17.80 15.81 -0.81
C ILE A 94 -16.65 16.77 -1.13
N GLU A 95 -16.49 17.79 -0.30
CA GLU A 95 -15.40 18.75 -0.42
C GLU A 95 -14.48 18.64 0.78
N THR A 96 -13.20 18.41 0.54
CA THR A 96 -12.22 18.31 1.61
C THR A 96 -10.88 18.92 1.26
N LYS A 97 -10.31 19.63 2.23
CA LYS A 97 -8.95 20.21 2.18
C LYS A 97 -7.86 19.16 2.50
N GLY A 98 -8.21 17.87 2.61
CA GLY A 98 -7.27 16.77 2.85
C GLY A 98 -7.92 15.39 3.02
N GLY A 99 -7.11 14.35 3.23
CA GLY A 99 -7.58 12.96 3.31
C GLY A 99 -8.34 12.58 4.60
N ASN A 100 -8.55 13.50 5.55
CA ASN A 100 -9.23 13.21 6.80
C ASN A 100 -10.74 13.52 6.74
N HIS A 101 -11.44 12.91 5.78
CA HIS A 101 -12.90 13.00 5.65
C HIS A 101 -13.48 11.60 5.75
N LYS A 102 -14.49 11.38 6.60
CA LYS A 102 -15.04 10.04 6.89
C LYS A 102 -15.58 9.38 5.62
N THR A 103 -16.40 10.08 4.86
CA THR A 103 -16.95 9.61 3.58
C THR A 103 -15.85 9.34 2.54
N LEU A 104 -14.77 10.14 2.51
CA LEU A 104 -13.65 9.90 1.59
C LEU A 104 -12.90 8.62 1.98
N LYS A 105 -12.73 8.35 3.28
CA LYS A 105 -12.12 7.11 3.77
C LYS A 105 -12.98 5.89 3.45
N GLU A 106 -14.29 6.00 3.64
CA GLU A 106 -15.25 4.95 3.28
C GLU A 106 -15.24 4.68 1.78
N TRP A 107 -15.16 5.73 0.96
CA TRP A 107 -15.02 5.57 -0.49
C TRP A 107 -13.70 4.89 -0.84
N LYS A 108 -12.58 5.31 -0.24
CA LYS A 108 -11.27 4.70 -0.48
C LYS A 108 -11.21 3.25 -0.01
N ALA A 109 -11.97 2.88 1.01
CA ALA A 109 -12.11 1.50 1.46
C ALA A 109 -12.98 0.66 0.51
N LYS A 110 -14.03 1.25 -0.07
CA LYS A 110 -15.00 0.52 -0.91
C LYS A 110 -14.60 0.41 -2.38
N TRP A 111 -13.99 1.44 -2.96
CA TRP A 111 -13.60 1.50 -4.37
C TRP A 111 -12.09 1.60 -4.58
N GLY A 112 -11.31 1.67 -3.51
CA GLY A 112 -9.86 1.79 -3.56
C GLY A 112 -9.37 3.24 -3.64
N PRO A 113 -8.15 3.52 -3.16
CA PRO A 113 -7.62 4.87 -3.08
C PRO A 113 -7.35 5.50 -4.45
N GLU A 114 -6.96 4.73 -5.46
CA GLU A 114 -6.65 5.24 -6.80
C GLU A 114 -7.90 5.66 -7.57
N ALA A 115 -8.95 4.82 -7.54
CA ALA A 115 -10.23 5.15 -8.17
C ALA A 115 -10.84 6.42 -7.56
N VAL A 116 -10.85 6.54 -6.23
CA VAL A 116 -11.39 7.72 -5.55
C VAL A 116 -10.58 8.98 -5.84
N GLU A 117 -9.25 8.86 -5.98
CA GLU A 117 -8.42 10.02 -6.33
C GLU A 117 -8.68 10.49 -7.77
N SER A 118 -9.09 9.60 -8.68
CA SER A 118 -9.50 9.98 -10.04
C SER A 118 -10.80 10.79 -10.11
N TRP A 119 -11.59 10.79 -9.03
CA TRP A 119 -12.84 11.57 -8.91
C TRP A 119 -12.62 12.97 -8.33
N ALA A 120 -11.37 13.29 -7.99
CA ALA A 120 -11.03 14.55 -7.34
C ALA A 120 -10.90 15.69 -8.36
N THR A 121 -11.77 16.69 -8.24
CA THR A 121 -11.63 17.98 -8.92
C THR A 121 -11.02 18.99 -7.94
N LEU A 122 -9.95 19.67 -8.37
CA LEU A 122 -9.33 20.72 -7.57
C LEU A 122 -10.21 21.97 -7.63
N LEU A 123 -10.79 22.37 -6.49
CA LEU A 123 -11.42 23.68 -6.36
C LEU A 123 -10.35 24.69 -5.96
N GLY A 124 -10.10 25.62 -6.88
CA GLY A 124 -9.08 26.68 -6.79
C GLY A 124 -9.40 27.70 -5.73
#